data_AF-A0ABD5APL4-F1
#
_entry.id   AF-A0ABD5APL4-F1
#
_cell.length_a   1.000
_cell.length_b   1.000
_cell.length_c   1.000
_cell.angle_alpha   90.00
_cell.angle_beta   90.00
_cell.angle_gamma   90.00
#
_symmetry.space_group_name_H-M   'P 1'
#
loop_
_entity.id
_entity.type
_entity.pdbx_description
1 polymer ?
#
loop_
_entity_poly.entity_id
_entity_poly.type
_entity_poly.pdbx_seq_one_letter_code
_entity_poly.pdbx_strand_id
1 'polypeptide(L)'
;MNQQLLIILGIGLLALGTYGIRFAGFHLGAKFTFSEKYQVLLSNGATVLLCAIAVTTTFFEGQHFAGFARILGVGFALLLVWKKVPLLLVICLAAAGTALLRLLGIE
;
A
#
# COMPACT_ATOMS: atom_id res chain seq x y z
N MET A 1 -20.44 -15.52 -25.40
CA MET A 1 -20.52 -14.96 -24.04
C MET A 1 -20.09 -13.50 -24.10
N ASN A 2 -20.95 -12.56 -23.68
CA ASN A 2 -20.67 -11.12 -23.77
C ASN A 2 -19.43 -10.77 -22.94
N GLN A 3 -18.48 -10.03 -23.51
CA GLN A 3 -17.25 -9.59 -22.84
C GLN A 3 -17.53 -8.84 -21.53
N GLN A 4 -18.61 -8.06 -21.50
CA GLN A 4 -19.09 -7.39 -20.28
C GLN A 4 -19.48 -8.38 -19.19
N LEU A 5 -20.11 -9.50 -19.55
CA LEU A 5 -20.57 -10.52 -18.61
C LEU A 5 -19.38 -11.27 -17.99
N LEU A 6 -18.34 -11.51 -18.78
CA LEU A 6 -17.06 -12.06 -18.30
C LEU A 6 -16.35 -11.11 -17.31
N ILE A 7 -16.33 -9.81 -17.60
CA ILE A 7 -15.73 -8.81 -16.70
C ILE A 7 -16.49 -8.74 -15.38
N ILE A 8 -17.84 -8.70 -15.43
CA ILE A 8 -18.68 -8.67 -14.22
C ILE A 8 -18.47 -9.92 -13.37
N LEU A 9 -18.42 -11.11 -14.00
CA LEU A 9 -18.13 -12.35 -13.30
C LEU A 9 -16.72 -12.34 -12.69
N GLY A 10 -15.72 -11.83 -13.40
CA GLY A 10 -14.35 -11.69 -12.90
C GLY A 10 -14.27 -10.77 -11.67
N ILE A 11 -14.92 -9.61 -11.71
CA ILE A 11 -15.02 -8.69 -10.57
C ILE A 11 -15.74 -9.37 -9.40
N GLY A 12 -16.86 -10.04 -9.66
CA GLY A 12 -17.62 -10.77 -8.65
C GLY A 12 -16.79 -11.86 -7.97
N LEU A 13 -16.04 -12.63 -8.75
CA LEU A 13 -15.16 -13.69 -8.25
C LEU A 13 -14.01 -13.12 -7.40
N LEU A 14 -13.35 -12.04 -7.85
CA LEU A 14 -12.30 -11.34 -7.10
C LEU A 14 -12.83 -10.76 -5.78
N ALA A 15 -14.00 -10.13 -5.82
CA ALA A 15 -14.64 -9.58 -4.64
C ALA A 15 -14.96 -10.69 -3.63
N LEU A 16 -15.57 -11.78 -4.08
CA LEU A 16 -15.89 -12.93 -3.23
C LEU A 16 -14.63 -13.57 -2.64
N GLY A 17 -13.57 -13.75 -3.43
CA GLY A 17 -12.29 -14.28 -2.95
C GLY A 17 -11.65 -13.39 -1.88
N THR A 18 -11.64 -12.07 -2.11
CA THR A 18 -11.08 -11.09 -1.15
C THR A 18 -11.86 -11.09 0.16
N TYR A 19 -13.20 -11.11 0.10
CA TYR A 19 -14.05 -11.20 1.28
C TYR A 19 -13.88 -12.55 1.99
N GLY A 20 -13.75 -13.65 1.25
CA GLY A 20 -13.52 -14.98 1.81
C GLY A 20 -12.23 -15.03 2.64
N ILE A 21 -11.13 -14.46 2.13
CA ILE A 21 -9.86 -14.38 2.86
C ILE A 21 -10.00 -13.55 4.15
N ARG A 22 -10.68 -12.40 4.08
CA ARG A 22 -10.94 -11.56 5.27
C ARG A 22 -11.81 -12.27 6.29
N PHE A 23 -12.85 -12.96 5.84
CA PHE A 23 -13.75 -13.72 6.70
C PHE A 23 -13.03 -14.88 7.39
N ALA A 24 -12.21 -15.62 6.64
CA ALA A 24 -11.35 -16.66 7.19
C ALA A 24 -10.41 -16.08 8.25
N GLY A 25 -9.73 -14.97 7.99
CA GLY A 25 -8.86 -14.31 8.96
C GLY A 25 -9.58 -13.92 10.26
N PHE A 26 -10.78 -13.35 10.16
CA PHE A 26 -11.60 -13.01 11.32
C PHE A 26 -12.05 -14.25 12.12
N HIS A 27 -12.53 -15.28 11.42
CA HIS A 27 -13.07 -16.48 12.06
C HIS A 27 -11.97 -17.38 12.67
N LEU A 28 -10.82 -17.51 11.99
CA LEU A 28 -9.65 -18.21 12.53
C LEU A 28 -9.00 -17.41 13.66
N GLY A 29 -8.89 -16.09 13.54
CA GLY A 29 -8.33 -15.23 14.58
C GLY A 29 -9.11 -15.25 15.89
N ALA A 30 -10.43 -15.44 15.84
CA ALA A 30 -11.27 -15.55 17.04
C ALA A 30 -11.19 -16.93 17.72
N LYS A 31 -10.82 -17.98 16.98
CA LYS A 31 -10.77 -19.38 17.48
C LYS A 31 -9.38 -19.83 17.88
N PHE A 32 -8.33 -19.27 17.28
CA PHE A 32 -6.94 -19.57 17.60
C PHE A 32 -6.41 -18.55 18.61
N THR A 33 -6.25 -18.97 19.87
CA THR A 33 -5.44 -18.24 20.85
C THR A 33 -3.97 -18.37 20.45
N PHE A 34 -3.49 -17.48 19.57
CA PHE A 34 -2.09 -17.43 19.19
C PHE A 34 -1.24 -17.19 20.44
N SER A 35 -0.23 -18.03 20.68
CA SER A 35 0.78 -17.75 21.71
C SER A 35 1.49 -16.43 21.36
N GLU A 36 1.84 -15.64 22.38
CA GLU A 36 2.50 -14.32 22.28
C GLU A 36 3.61 -14.29 21.22
N LYS A 37 4.42 -15.34 21.14
CA LYS A 37 5.52 -15.46 20.18
C LYS A 37 5.05 -15.39 18.72
N TYR A 38 3.97 -16.07 18.38
CA TYR A 38 3.44 -16.07 17.01
C TYR A 38 2.71 -14.77 16.68
N GLN A 39 2.05 -14.15 17.66
CA GLN A 39 1.40 -12.84 17.46
C GLN A 39 2.44 -11.76 17.15
N VAL A 40 3.55 -11.74 17.89
CA VAL A 40 4.68 -10.82 17.63
C VAL A 40 5.29 -11.09 16.26
N LEU A 41 5.51 -12.36 15.90
CA LEU A 41 6.07 -12.71 14.60
C LEU A 41 5.17 -12.28 13.44
N LEU A 42 3.85 -12.48 13.56
CA LEU A 42 2.88 -12.10 12.54
C LEU A 42 2.77 -10.57 12.42
N SER A 43 2.75 -9.86 13.55
CA SER A 43 2.77 -8.39 13.58
C SER A 43 4.03 -7.81 12.94
N ASN A 44 5.19 -8.37 13.26
CA ASN A 44 6.45 -7.96 12.65
C ASN A 44 6.47 -8.27 11.15
N GLY A 45 5.98 -9.44 10.74
CA GLY A 45 5.85 -9.81 9.33
C GLY A 45 4.97 -8.84 8.54
N ALA A 46 3.82 -8.45 9.09
CA ALA A 46 2.95 -7.45 8.46
C ALA A 46 3.66 -6.09 8.33
N THR A 47 4.39 -5.66 9.36
CA THR A 47 5.15 -4.41 9.34
C THR A 47 6.26 -4.45 8.28
N VAL A 48 7.02 -5.55 8.21
CA VAL A 48 8.07 -5.76 7.20
C VAL A 48 7.47 -5.78 5.79
N LEU A 49 6.33 -6.44 5.60
CA LEU A 49 5.63 -6.48 4.31
C LEU A 49 5.18 -5.09 3.87
N LEU A 50 4.57 -4.31 4.78
CA LEU A 50 4.15 -2.93 4.50
C LEU A 50 5.36 -2.04 4.18
N CYS A 51 6.47 -2.17 4.91
CA CYS A 51 7.72 -1.47 4.62
C CYS A 51 8.29 -1.86 3.26
N ALA A 52 8.33 -3.15 2.94
CA ALA A 52 8.80 -3.65 1.65
C ALA A 52 7.93 -3.14 0.50
N ILE A 53 6.60 -3.13 0.66
CA ILE A 53 5.66 -2.56 -0.32
C ILE A 53 5.89 -1.06 -0.47
N ALA A 54 6.05 -0.32 0.62
CA ALA A 54 6.32 1.11 0.56
C ALA A 54 7.62 1.41 -0.20
N VAL A 55 8.71 0.68 0.09
CA VAL A 55 9.98 0.83 -0.62
C VAL A 55 9.84 0.45 -2.09
N THR A 56 9.26 -0.71 -2.40
CA THR A 56 9.13 -1.18 -3.79
C THR A 56 8.23 -0.26 -4.62
N THR A 57 7.10 0.20 -4.11
CA THR A 57 6.20 1.14 -4.81
C THR A 57 6.78 2.56 -4.94
N THR A 58 7.70 2.93 -4.06
CA THR A 58 8.42 4.20 -4.14
C THR A 58 9.50 4.17 -5.24
N PHE A 59 10.25 3.06 -5.34
CA PHE A 59 11.36 2.93 -6.28
C PHE A 59 10.94 2.40 -7.66
N PHE A 60 9.90 1.57 -7.74
CA PHE A 60 9.49 0.87 -8.96
C PHE A 60 8.02 1.10 -9.28
N GLU A 61 7.75 1.34 -10.57
CA GLU A 61 6.39 1.40 -11.12
C GLU A 61 6.30 0.43 -12.31
N GLY A 62 5.72 -0.74 -12.06
CA GLY A 62 5.68 -1.82 -13.06
C GLY A 62 7.09 -2.34 -13.38
N GLN A 63 7.53 -2.14 -14.63
CA GLN A 63 8.86 -2.56 -15.14
C GLN A 63 9.83 -1.38 -15.33
N HIS A 64 9.41 -0.15 -15.03
CA HIS A 64 10.21 1.06 -15.22
C HIS A 64 10.58 1.67 -13.87
N PHE A 65 11.77 2.28 -13.82
CA PHE A 65 12.21 3.04 -12.66
C PHE A 65 11.23 4.20 -12.45
N ALA A 66 10.62 4.30 -11.26
CA ALA A 66 9.52 5.23 -10.97
C ALA A 66 9.93 6.71 -10.92
N GLY A 67 11.19 6.98 -11.25
CA GLY A 67 11.72 8.32 -11.41
C GLY A 67 12.13 8.99 -10.09
N PHE A 68 13.04 9.95 -10.18
CA PHE A 68 13.59 10.63 -8.99
C PHE A 68 12.55 11.49 -8.28
N ALA A 69 11.47 11.89 -8.98
CA ALA A 69 10.40 12.69 -8.40
C ALA A 69 9.66 11.98 -7.26
N ARG A 70 9.43 10.67 -7.38
CA ARG A 70 8.71 9.89 -6.35
C ARG A 70 9.57 9.67 -5.11
N ILE A 71 10.87 9.42 -5.28
CA ILE A 71 11.82 9.25 -4.17
C ILE A 71 11.90 10.52 -3.34
N LEU A 72 12.00 11.69 -3.99
CA LEU A 72 12.01 12.98 -3.30
C LEU A 72 10.67 13.28 -2.62
N GLY A 73 9.54 13.00 -3.27
CA GLY A 73 8.20 13.19 -2.69
C GLY A 73 7.97 12.32 -1.44
N VAL A 74 8.37 11.06 -1.47
CA VAL A 74 8.27 10.14 -0.32
C VAL A 74 9.26 10.52 0.78
N GLY A 75 10.47 10.95 0.44
CA GLY A 75 11.43 11.51 1.40
C GLY A 75 10.88 12.75 2.12
N PHE A 76 10.21 13.65 1.38
CA PHE A 76 9.56 14.82 1.96
C PHE A 76 8.38 14.44 2.88
N ALA A 77 7.58 13.44 2.48
CA ALA A 77 6.51 12.89 3.30
C ALA A 77 7.05 12.32 4.62
N LEU A 78 8.15 11.56 4.57
CA LEU A 78 8.84 11.03 5.77
C LEU A 78 9.28 12.14 6.72
N LEU A 79 9.88 13.23 6.21
CA LEU A 79 10.27 14.38 7.01
C LEU A 79 9.07 15.07 7.68
N LEU A 80 7.95 15.23 6.96
CA LEU A 80 6.71 15.84 7.46
C LEU A 80 6.03 14.97 8.53
N VAL A 81 6.01 13.65 8.36
CA VAL A 81 5.52 12.71 9.38
C VAL A 81 6.33 12.85 10.67
N TRP A 82 7.66 13.01 10.56
CA TRP A 82 8.51 13.16 11.73
C TRP A 82 8.23 14.46 12.51
N LYS A 83 7.69 15.47 11.83
CA LYS A 83 7.22 16.73 12.43
C LYS A 83 5.81 16.64 13.06
N LYS A 84 5.19 15.45 13.11
CA LYS A 84 3.83 15.22 13.64
C LYS A 84 2.74 16.06 12.97
N VAL A 85 2.91 16.36 11.67
CA VAL A 85 1.92 17.09 10.87
C VAL A 85 0.69 16.17 10.60
N PRO A 86 -0.55 16.69 10.59
CA PRO A 86 -1.73 15.85 10.33
C PRO A 86 -1.63 15.16 8.96
N LEU A 87 -2.02 13.88 8.92
CA LEU A 87 -1.81 12.98 7.78
C LEU A 87 -2.29 13.56 6.45
N LEU A 88 -3.43 14.26 6.46
CA LEU A 88 -3.99 14.89 5.26
C LEU A 88 -3.02 15.93 4.67
N LEU A 89 -2.41 16.78 5.51
CA LEU A 89 -1.44 17.78 5.06
C LEU A 89 -0.18 17.12 4.50
N VAL A 90 0.30 16.03 5.13
CA VAL A 90 1.45 15.27 4.62
C VAL A 90 1.18 14.76 3.21
N ILE A 91 0.01 14.16 2.98
CA ILE A 91 -0.38 13.64 1.66
C ILE A 91 -0.47 14.77 0.63
N CYS A 92 -1.12 15.89 0.98
CA CYS A 92 -1.24 17.04 0.07
C CYS A 92 0.12 17.63 -0.31
N LEU A 93 1.03 17.83 0.66
CA LEU A 93 2.37 18.36 0.40
C LEU A 93 3.24 17.38 -0.39
N ALA A 94 3.17 16.08 -0.09
CA ALA A 94 3.89 15.06 -0.83
C ALA A 94 3.41 14.94 -2.28
N ALA A 95 2.09 14.98 -2.49
CA ALA A 95 1.48 14.99 -3.82
C ALA A 95 1.86 16.26 -4.59
N ALA A 96 1.80 17.44 -3.95
CA ALA A 96 2.20 18.70 -4.55
C ALA A 96 3.70 18.72 -4.89
N GLY A 97 4.57 18.20 -4.01
CA GLY A 97 6.00 18.08 -4.26
C GLY A 97 6.31 17.16 -5.44
N THR A 98 5.68 15.99 -5.49
CA THR A 98 5.81 15.05 -6.61
C THR A 98 5.29 15.66 -7.92
N ALA A 99 4.16 16.38 -7.87
CA ALA A 99 3.60 17.04 -9.05
C ALA A 99 4.48 18.18 -9.56
N LEU A 100 5.06 19.00 -8.68
CA LEU A 100 5.98 20.08 -9.06
C LEU A 100 7.27 19.55 -9.66
N LEU A 101 7.84 18.49 -9.10
CA LEU A 101 9.04 17.84 -9.65
C LEU A 101 8.76 17.25 -11.04
N ARG A 102 7.59 16.66 -11.23
CA ARG A 102 7.14 16.16 -12.55
C ARG A 102 6.94 17.29 -13.56
N LEU A 103 6.42 18.45 -13.14
CA LEU A 103 6.28 19.63 -13.99
C LEU A 103 7.63 20.25 -14.38
N LEU A 104 8.66 20.06 -13.56
CA LEU A 104 10.04 20.48 -13.85
C LEU A 104 10.77 19.52 -14.80
N GLY A 105 10.09 18.49 -15.33
CA GLY A 105 10.66 17.54 -16.30
C GLY A 105 11.58 16.49 -15.67
N ILE A 106 11.57 16.38 -14.34
CA ILE A 106 12.24 15.30 -13.62
C ILE A 106 11.20 14.18 -13.50
N GLU A 107 11.35 13.15 -14.32
CA GLU A 107 10.66 11.88 -14.13
C GLU A 107 11.32 11.17 -12.94
#